data_AF-A0A5Q6S3C5-F1
#
_entry.id   AF-A0A5Q6S3C5-F1
#
_cell.length_a   1.000
_cell.length_b   1.000
_cell.length_c   1.000
_cell.angle_alpha   90.00
_cell.angle_beta   90.00
_cell.angle_gamma   90.00
#
_symmetry.space_group_name_H-M   'P 1'
#
loop_
_entity.id
_entity.type
_entity.pdbx_description
1 polymer ?
#
loop_
_entity_poly.entity_id
_entity_poly.type
_entity_poly.pdbx_seq_one_letter_code
_entity_poly.pdbx_strand_id
1 'polypeptide(L)'
;MTNILNKIIGDKKQWKRMEARAGELPRDYRVVYDEIKRYMWRFTSGDGSDIVAILDDVLATFEAGAADGLGVLEVTGEDVAAFCDDRLQGAKPYDGYLAKWRTSLNQVALNQVALDQDVKKKA
;
A
#
# COMPACT_ATOMS: atom_id res chain seq x y z
N MET A 1 1.40 26.74 12.40
CA MET A 1 0.35 25.69 12.39
C MET A 1 -0.40 25.69 11.05
N THR A 2 0.27 25.33 9.96
CA THR A 2 -0.31 25.34 8.58
C THR A 2 0.03 24.09 7.76
N ASN A 3 0.71 23.09 8.35
CA ASN A 3 1.26 21.96 7.59
C ASN A 3 0.25 20.87 7.23
N ILE A 4 -0.78 20.64 8.04
CA ILE A 4 -1.72 19.52 7.82
C ILE A 4 -2.61 19.79 6.60
N LEU A 5 -3.13 21.02 6.47
CA LEU A 5 -4.00 21.39 5.34
C LEU A 5 -3.25 21.34 4.01
N ASN A 6 -2.01 21.85 3.97
CA ASN A 6 -1.16 21.79 2.78
C ASN A 6 -0.81 20.34 2.39
N LYS A 7 -0.54 19.47 3.37
CA LYS A 7 -0.31 18.03 3.12
C LYS A 7 -1.54 17.38 2.47
N ILE A 8 -2.73 17.54 3.06
CA ILE A 8 -3.98 16.96 2.53
C ILE A 8 -4.28 17.45 1.11
N ILE A 9 -4.09 18.75 0.84
CA ILE A 9 -4.29 19.32 -0.50
C ILE A 9 -3.27 18.76 -1.49
N GLY A 10 -2.01 18.61 -1.07
CA GLY A 10 -0.93 17.98 -1.83
C GLY A 10 -1.27 16.55 -2.21
N ASP A 11 -1.62 15.72 -1.23
CA ASP A 11 -1.95 14.29 -1.39
C ASP A 11 -3.12 14.13 -2.37
N LYS A 12 -4.17 14.96 -2.23
CA LYS A 12 -5.32 14.93 -3.14
C LYS A 12 -4.96 15.33 -4.57
N LYS A 13 -4.04 16.30 -4.73
CA LYS A 13 -3.58 16.74 -6.05
C LYS A 13 -2.71 15.67 -6.71
N GLN A 14 -1.83 15.02 -5.93
CA GLN A 14 -1.02 13.90 -6.40
C GLN A 14 -1.90 12.74 -6.86
N TRP A 15 -2.86 12.32 -6.02
CA TRP A 15 -3.79 11.25 -6.36
C TRP A 15 -4.54 11.51 -7.67
N LYS A 16 -5.07 12.72 -7.86
CA LYS A 16 -5.74 13.10 -9.11
C LYS A 16 -4.83 13.00 -10.34
N ARG A 17 -3.54 13.34 -10.21
CA ARG A 17 -2.58 13.22 -11.31
C ARG A 17 -2.29 11.76 -11.64
N MET A 18 -2.14 10.92 -10.62
CA MET A 18 -1.96 9.48 -10.79
C MET A 18 -3.15 8.84 -11.48
N GLU A 19 -4.39 9.17 -11.07
CA GLU A 19 -5.59 8.62 -11.71
C GLU A 19 -5.76 9.11 -13.16
N ALA A 20 -5.36 10.35 -13.47
CA ALA A 20 -5.37 10.85 -14.85
C ALA A 20 -4.38 10.08 -15.73
N ARG A 21 -3.14 9.90 -15.26
CA ARG A 21 -2.09 9.10 -15.90
C ARG A 21 -2.53 7.65 -16.12
N ALA A 22 -3.08 7.01 -15.09
CA ALA A 22 -3.63 5.67 -15.20
C ALA A 22 -4.76 5.60 -16.25
N GLY A 23 -5.58 6.66 -16.37
CA GLY A 23 -6.65 6.76 -17.36
C GLY A 23 -6.16 6.76 -18.82
N GLU A 24 -4.92 7.17 -19.08
CA GLU A 24 -4.31 7.21 -20.42
C GLU A 24 -3.76 5.84 -20.86
N LEU A 25 -3.60 4.89 -19.93
CA LEU A 25 -3.08 3.57 -20.23
C LEU A 25 -4.07 2.70 -21.04
N PRO A 26 -3.55 1.72 -21.80
CA PRO A 26 -4.37 0.69 -22.44
C PRO A 26 -5.29 -0.03 -21.45
N ARG A 27 -6.39 -0.62 -21.95
CA ARG A 27 -7.48 -1.14 -21.09
C ARG A 27 -7.00 -2.25 -20.15
N ASP A 28 -6.18 -3.16 -20.64
CA ASP A 28 -5.56 -4.25 -19.88
C ASP A 28 -4.69 -3.72 -18.74
N TYR A 29 -3.82 -2.75 -19.01
CA TYR A 29 -3.01 -2.07 -18.00
C TYR A 29 -3.87 -1.43 -16.90
N ARG A 30 -4.95 -0.74 -17.28
CA ARG A 30 -5.89 -0.14 -16.31
C ARG A 30 -6.54 -1.17 -15.41
N VAL A 31 -6.99 -2.30 -15.97
CA VAL A 31 -7.63 -3.38 -15.21
C VAL A 31 -6.66 -3.96 -14.18
N VAL A 32 -5.43 -4.29 -14.61
CA VAL A 32 -4.42 -4.86 -13.71
C VAL A 32 -4.01 -3.83 -12.65
N TYR A 33 -3.81 -2.57 -13.03
CA TYR A 33 -3.48 -1.51 -12.07
C TYR A 33 -4.57 -1.33 -11.01
N ASP A 34 -5.85 -1.42 -11.38
CA ASP A 34 -6.97 -1.39 -10.43
C ASP A 34 -6.99 -2.60 -9.47
N GLU A 35 -6.63 -3.79 -9.95
CA GLU A 35 -6.46 -4.97 -9.08
C GLU A 35 -5.27 -4.81 -8.13
N ILE A 36 -4.14 -4.29 -8.62
CA ILE A 36 -2.97 -3.98 -7.78
C ILE A 36 -3.35 -2.97 -6.70
N LYS A 37 -4.06 -1.89 -7.05
CA LYS A 37 -4.59 -0.94 -6.05
C LYS A 37 -5.39 -1.68 -4.98
N ARG A 38 -6.39 -2.49 -5.37
CA ARG A 38 -7.22 -3.26 -4.43
C ARG A 38 -6.41 -4.18 -3.53
N TYR A 39 -5.42 -4.87 -4.10
CA TYR A 39 -4.52 -5.76 -3.36
C TYR A 39 -3.70 -4.97 -2.33
N MET A 40 -2.99 -3.93 -2.77
CA MET A 40 -2.10 -3.12 -1.93
C MET A 40 -2.83 -2.43 -0.78
N TRP A 41 -4.05 -1.95 -0.99
CA TRP A 41 -4.86 -1.34 0.06
C TRP A 41 -5.19 -2.28 1.22
N ARG A 42 -5.14 -3.61 1.02
CA ARG A 42 -5.31 -4.59 2.12
C ARG A 42 -4.14 -4.58 3.10
N PHE A 43 -2.98 -4.10 2.65
CA PHE A 43 -1.74 -4.04 3.43
C PHE A 43 -1.43 -2.63 3.93
N THR A 44 -2.30 -1.65 3.66
CA THR A 44 -2.14 -0.29 4.19
C THR A 44 -2.10 -0.30 5.71
N SER A 45 -1.13 0.41 6.29
CA SER A 45 -1.08 0.73 7.71
C SER A 45 -0.85 2.22 7.90
N GLY A 46 -1.58 2.88 8.80
CA GLY A 46 -1.47 4.33 9.00
C GLY A 46 -2.22 5.15 7.96
N ASP A 47 -1.59 6.21 7.43
CA ASP A 47 -2.25 7.22 6.55
C ASP A 47 -2.27 6.84 5.05
N GLY A 48 -1.71 5.68 4.69
CA GLY A 48 -1.72 5.15 3.32
C GLY A 48 -0.73 5.81 2.36
N SER A 49 0.08 6.78 2.81
CA SER A 49 1.05 7.49 1.97
C SER A 49 2.11 6.57 1.36
N ASP A 50 2.55 5.54 2.10
CA ASP A 50 3.49 4.54 1.61
C ASP A 50 2.93 3.74 0.42
N ILE A 51 1.66 3.32 0.50
CA ILE A 51 0.99 2.60 -0.59
C ILE A 51 0.81 3.51 -1.81
N VAL A 52 0.48 4.80 -1.60
CA VAL A 52 0.40 5.76 -2.70
C VAL A 52 1.76 5.92 -3.41
N ALA A 53 2.87 5.95 -2.68
CA ALA A 53 4.20 6.03 -3.28
C ALA A 53 4.55 4.77 -4.10
N ILE A 54 4.22 3.58 -3.59
CA ILE A 54 4.44 2.32 -4.33
C ILE A 54 3.56 2.27 -5.58
N LEU A 55 2.30 2.70 -5.49
CA LEU A 55 1.40 2.73 -6.65
C LEU A 55 1.88 3.71 -7.73
N ASP A 56 2.48 4.84 -7.35
CA ASP A 56 3.07 5.78 -8.31
C ASP A 56 4.25 5.18 -9.08
N ASP A 57 5.09 4.38 -8.41
CA ASP A 57 6.20 3.64 -9.03
C ASP A 57 5.70 2.51 -9.96
N VAL A 58 4.69 1.76 -9.53
CA VAL A 58 4.01 0.77 -10.40
C VAL A 58 3.44 1.45 -11.63
N LEU A 59 2.80 2.61 -11.45
CA LEU A 59 2.22 3.37 -12.56
C LEU A 59 3.30 3.82 -13.55
N ALA A 60 4.44 4.30 -13.07
CA ALA A 60 5.57 4.65 -13.93
C ALA A 60 6.14 3.44 -14.70
N THR A 61 6.21 2.27 -14.05
CA THR A 61 6.59 1.01 -14.71
C THR A 61 5.60 0.64 -15.82
N PHE A 62 4.30 0.85 -15.58
CA PHE A 62 3.24 0.54 -16.54
C PHE A 62 3.25 1.49 -17.73
N GLU A 63 3.50 2.78 -17.50
CA GLU A 63 3.67 3.78 -18.56
C GLU A 63 4.85 3.42 -19.48
N ALA A 64 5.99 3.01 -18.90
CA ALA A 64 7.14 2.55 -19.68
C ALA A 64 6.83 1.29 -20.50
N GLY A 65 6.24 0.27 -19.86
CA GLY A 65 5.88 -0.98 -20.55
C GLY A 65 4.87 -0.78 -21.68
N ALA A 66 3.87 0.09 -21.48
CA ALA A 66 2.90 0.45 -22.50
C ALA A 66 3.55 1.23 -23.65
N ALA A 67 4.51 2.12 -23.38
CA ALA A 67 5.26 2.84 -24.39
C ALA A 67 6.14 1.92 -25.24
N ASP A 68 6.68 0.86 -24.63
CA ASP A 68 7.47 -0.18 -25.30
C ASP A 68 6.60 -1.23 -26.03
N GLY A 69 5.26 -1.12 -25.92
CA GLY A 69 4.32 -2.04 -26.57
C GLY A 69 4.23 -3.43 -25.92
N LEU A 70 4.70 -3.57 -24.68
CA LEU A 70 4.63 -4.81 -23.93
C LEU A 70 3.21 -5.06 -23.44
N GLY A 71 2.82 -6.33 -23.34
CA GLY A 71 1.62 -6.74 -22.62
C GLY A 71 1.78 -6.53 -21.12
N VAL A 72 0.69 -6.19 -20.42
CA VAL A 72 0.75 -5.93 -18.98
C VAL A 72 1.31 -7.11 -18.16
N LEU A 73 1.02 -8.35 -18.56
CA LEU A 73 1.55 -9.55 -17.91
C LEU A 73 3.01 -9.85 -18.27
N GLU A 74 3.55 -9.25 -19.33
CA GLU A 74 4.99 -9.30 -19.60
C GLU A 74 5.75 -8.36 -18.66
N VAL A 75 5.09 -7.27 -18.21
CA VAL A 75 5.64 -6.31 -17.24
C VAL A 75 5.53 -6.84 -15.81
N THR A 76 4.38 -7.42 -15.46
CA THR A 76 4.13 -7.91 -14.09
C THR A 76 4.58 -9.34 -13.85
N GLY A 77 4.65 -10.17 -14.91
CA GLY A 77 4.58 -11.61 -14.79
C GLY A 77 3.13 -12.10 -14.62
N GLU A 78 2.94 -13.42 -14.78
CA GLU A 78 1.63 -14.08 -14.61
C GLU A 78 1.16 -14.06 -13.14
N ASP A 79 2.10 -14.08 -12.19
CA ASP A 79 1.83 -13.91 -10.76
C ASP A 79 1.92 -12.43 -10.34
N VAL A 80 0.81 -11.72 -10.58
CA VAL A 80 0.68 -10.30 -10.23
C VAL A 80 0.78 -10.08 -8.71
N ALA A 81 0.44 -11.08 -7.89
CA ALA A 81 0.55 -10.97 -6.43
C ALA A 81 2.02 -11.00 -6.00
N ALA A 82 2.83 -11.91 -6.57
CA ALA A 82 4.28 -11.92 -6.33
C ALA A 82 4.94 -10.60 -6.73
N PHE A 83 4.55 -10.01 -7.88
CA PHE A 83 5.01 -8.68 -8.29
C PHE A 83 4.70 -7.58 -7.27
N CYS A 84 3.53 -7.66 -6.63
CA CYS A 84 3.13 -6.73 -5.57
C CYS A 84 3.94 -6.98 -4.29
N ASP A 85 4.09 -8.24 -3.89
CA ASP A 85 4.79 -8.64 -2.68
C ASP A 85 6.27 -8.26 -2.73
N ASP A 86 6.95 -8.43 -3.88
CA ASP A 86 8.34 -8.02 -4.07
C ASP A 86 8.52 -6.50 -3.84
N ARG A 87 7.57 -5.70 -4.31
CA ARG A 87 7.58 -4.24 -4.09
C ARG A 87 7.30 -3.86 -2.64
N LEU A 88 6.41 -4.59 -1.97
CA LEU A 88 6.14 -4.41 -0.54
C LEU A 88 7.36 -4.82 0.31
N GLN A 89 8.12 -5.83 -0.11
CA GLN A 89 9.35 -6.28 0.56
C GLN A 89 10.53 -5.34 0.34
N GLY A 90 10.70 -4.81 -0.87
CA GLY A 90 11.77 -3.87 -1.22
C GLY A 90 11.58 -2.46 -0.65
N ALA A 91 10.34 -2.10 -0.30
CA ALA A 91 10.07 -0.92 0.47
C ALA A 91 10.56 -1.13 1.92
N LYS A 92 11.45 -0.25 2.42
CA LYS A 92 11.84 -0.14 3.84
C LYS A 92 10.73 -0.46 4.89
N PRO A 93 9.42 -0.22 4.64
CA PRO A 93 8.34 -0.69 5.47
C PRO A 93 8.19 -2.21 5.69
N TYR A 94 8.91 -3.15 5.08
CA TYR A 94 8.79 -4.56 5.52
C TYR A 94 9.22 -4.72 7.00
N ASP A 95 10.30 -4.05 7.41
CA ASP A 95 10.73 -3.97 8.81
C ASP A 95 9.77 -3.12 9.67
N GLY A 96 9.22 -2.05 9.11
CA GLY A 96 8.27 -1.16 9.79
C GLY A 96 6.88 -1.79 10.00
N TYR A 97 6.42 -2.57 9.03
CA TYR A 97 5.17 -3.33 9.03
C TYR A 97 5.25 -4.49 10.02
N LEU A 98 6.34 -5.27 9.97
CA LEU A 98 6.59 -6.33 10.93
C LEU A 98 6.73 -5.76 12.35
N ALA A 99 7.45 -4.64 12.53
CA ALA A 99 7.57 -3.97 13.83
C ALA A 99 6.22 -3.44 14.34
N LYS A 100 5.38 -2.82 13.49
CA LYS A 100 4.04 -2.36 13.86
C LYS A 100 3.11 -3.52 14.22
N TRP A 101 3.10 -4.59 13.43
CA TRP A 101 2.33 -5.81 13.73
C TRP A 101 2.77 -6.47 15.03
N ARG A 102 4.08 -6.60 15.25
CA ARG A 102 4.65 -7.10 16.52
C ARG A 102 4.26 -6.23 17.70
N THR A 103 4.30 -4.91 17.54
CA THR A 103 3.93 -3.97 18.60
C THR A 103 2.43 -4.06 18.91
N SER A 104 1.58 -4.10 17.88
CA SER A 104 0.13 -4.25 18.03
C SER A 104 -0.24 -5.58 18.71
N LEU A 105 0.36 -6.68 18.27
CA LEU A 105 0.18 -8.01 18.87
C LEU A 105 0.62 -8.04 20.33
N ASN A 106 1.79 -7.48 20.65
CA ASN A 106 2.29 -7.41 22.02
C ASN A 106 1.36 -6.57 22.91
N GLN A 107 0.85 -5.45 22.40
CA GLN A 107 -0.07 -4.60 23.15
C GLN A 107 -1.40 -5.29 23.43
N VAL A 108 -1.97 -5.98 22.43
CA VAL A 108 -3.22 -6.75 22.59
C VAL A 108 -3.01 -7.88 23.60
N ALA A 109 -1.92 -8.62 23.51
CA ALA A 109 -1.59 -9.69 24.46
C ALA A 109 -1.40 -9.17 25.89
N LEU A 110 -0.66 -8.07 26.08
CA LEU A 110 -0.46 -7.45 27.40
C LEU A 110 -1.76 -6.95 28.01
N ASN A 111 -2.61 -6.31 27.20
CA ASN A 111 -3.91 -5.81 27.66
C ASN A 111 -4.82 -6.97 28.11
N GLN A 112 -4.85 -8.08 27.36
CA GLN A 112 -5.65 -9.24 27.72
C GLN A 112 -5.17 -9.90 29.02
N VAL A 113 -3.85 -10.06 29.19
CA VAL A 113 -3.26 -10.62 30.42
C VAL A 113 -3.52 -9.73 31.63
N ALA A 114 -3.45 -8.41 31.47
CA ALA A 114 -3.76 -7.46 32.54
C ALA A 114 -5.24 -7.54 32.96
N LEU A 115 -6.16 -7.63 32.00
CA LEU A 115 -7.60 -7.80 32.27
C LEU A 115 -7.88 -9.09 33.04
N ASP A 116 -7.24 -10.21 32.66
CA ASP A 116 -7.43 -11.50 33.33
C ASP A 116 -6.89 -11.50 34.78
N GLN A 117 -5.83 -10.73 35.05
CA GLN A 117 -5.28 -10.56 36.40
C GLN A 117 -6.16 -9.66 37.28
N ASP A 118 -6.75 -8.61 36.71
CA ASP A 118 -7.65 -7.72 37.43
C ASP A 118 -9.00 -8.38 37.77
N VAL A 119 -9.51 -9.25 36.89
CA VAL A 119 -10.71 -10.07 37.17
C VAL A 119 -10.44 -11.06 38.30
N LYS A 120 -9.28 -11.71 38.32
CA LYS A 120 -8.90 -12.67 39.40
C LYS A 120 -8.62 -12.02 40.75
N LYS A 121 -8.24 -10.74 40.79
CA LYS A 121 -8.04 -9.98 42.05
C LYS A 121 -9.34 -9.43 42.64
N LYS A 122 -10.41 -9.36 41.84
CA LYS A 122 -11.74 -8.86 42.26
C LYS A 122 -12.75 -9.98 42.55
N ALA A 123 -12.40 -11.24 42.28
CA ALA A 123 -13.14 -12.45 42.64
C ALA A 123 -12.57 -13.06 43.92
#